data_AF-A0A0F9FF83-F1
#
_entry.id   AF-A0A0F9FF83-F1
#
_cell.length_a   1.000
_cell.length_b   1.000
_cell.length_c   1.000
_cell.angle_alpha   90.00
_cell.angle_beta   90.00
_cell.angle_gamma   90.00
#
_symmetry.space_group_name_H-M   'P 1'
#
loop_
_entity.id
_entity.type
_entity.pdbx_description
1 polymer ?
#
loop_
_entity_poly.entity_id
_entity_poly.type
_entity_poly.pdbx_seq_one_letter_code
_entity_poly.pdbx_strand_id
1 'polypeptide(L)'
;MAQMVADSSSLILLAKCSLLEIVCCLFEVFVPTAVVVEVASEDLIKNHPDAALISELISKGAMTVQNPGSDEFLSSQSLHKGEKEA
;
A
#
# COMPACT_ATOMS: atom_id res chain seq x y z
N MET A 1 -1.63 -16.61 -9.08
CA MET A 1 -2.30 -15.29 -9.12
C MET A 1 -1.20 -14.26 -9.29
N ALA A 2 -1.37 -13.23 -10.13
CA ALA A 2 -0.35 -12.20 -10.26
C ALA A 2 -0.32 -11.35 -8.97
N GLN A 3 0.87 -10.91 -8.57
CA GLN A 3 1.07 -10.10 -7.38
C GLN A 3 1.09 -8.62 -7.74
N MET A 4 0.51 -7.78 -6.89
CA MET A 4 0.54 -6.34 -7.06
C MET A 4 0.76 -5.63 -5.74
N VAL A 5 1.48 -4.52 -5.77
CA VAL A 5 1.58 -3.58 -4.65
C VAL A 5 0.70 -2.38 -4.98
N ALA A 6 -0.18 -2.00 -4.06
CA ALA A 6 -1.12 -0.91 -4.29
C ALA A 6 -0.73 0.34 -3.48
N ASP A 7 -0.76 1.49 -4.17
CA ASP A 7 -0.62 2.82 -3.59
C ASP A 7 -1.98 3.35 -3.10
N SER A 8 -1.96 4.29 -2.15
CA SER A 8 -3.14 4.93 -1.57
C SER A 8 -4.12 5.44 -2.62
N SER A 9 -3.62 6.15 -3.64
CA SER A 9 -4.46 6.74 -4.69
C SER A 9 -5.25 5.70 -5.49
N SER A 10 -4.60 4.57 -5.80
CA SER A 10 -5.19 3.47 -6.55
C SER A 10 -6.27 2.74 -5.74
N LEU A 11 -6.03 2.49 -4.46
CA LEU A 11 -7.00 1.86 -3.56
C LEU A 11 -8.26 2.70 -3.42
N ILE A 12 -8.09 4.01 -3.18
CA ILE A 12 -9.20 4.96 -3.05
C ILE A 12 -10.02 5.01 -4.35
N LEU A 13 -9.36 5.13 -5.51
CA LEU A 13 -10.04 5.19 -6.80
C LEU A 13 -10.84 3.91 -7.06
N LEU A 14 -10.22 2.74 -6.90
CA LEU A 14 -10.88 1.46 -7.13
C LEU A 14 -12.04 1.21 -6.16
N ALA A 15 -11.90 1.61 -4.90
CA ALA A 15 -12.97 1.53 -3.91
C ALA A 15 -14.15 2.42 -4.29
N LYS A 16 -13.89 3.69 -4.67
CA LYS A 16 -14.93 4.63 -5.13
C LYS A 16 -15.62 4.18 -6.42
N CYS A 17 -14.91 3.45 -7.27
CA CYS A 17 -15.47 2.85 -8.49
C CYS A 17 -16.14 1.48 -8.26
N SER A 18 -16.16 0.96 -7.02
CA SER A 18 -16.67 -0.39 -6.71
C SER A 18 -15.96 -1.52 -7.48
N LEU A 19 -14.69 -1.30 -7.85
CA LEU A 19 -13.86 -2.27 -8.57
C LEU A 19 -12.83 -2.98 -7.67
N LEU A 20 -12.60 -2.48 -6.46
CA LEU A 20 -11.55 -2.99 -5.58
C LEU A 20 -11.73 -4.49 -5.24
N GLU A 21 -12.95 -4.93 -4.97
CA GLU A 21 -13.23 -6.35 -4.67
C GLU A 21 -12.86 -7.27 -5.85
N ILE A 22 -13.19 -6.84 -7.08
CA ILE A 22 -12.85 -7.58 -8.30
C ILE A 22 -11.34 -7.67 -8.44
N VAL A 23 -10.62 -6.58 -8.18
CA VAL A 23 -9.15 -6.57 -8.21
C VAL A 23 -8.58 -7.55 -7.18
N CYS A 24 -9.09 -7.56 -5.95
CA CYS A 24 -8.67 -8.53 -4.93
C CYS A 24 -9.01 -9.99 -5.27
N CYS A 25 -10.00 -10.25 -6.13
CA CYS A 25 -10.27 -11.60 -6.63
C CYS A 25 -9.29 -12.04 -7.75
N LEU A 26 -8.74 -11.08 -8.50
CA LEU A 26 -7.89 -11.34 -9.66
C LEU A 26 -6.39 -11.32 -9.31
N PHE A 27 -6.01 -10.55 -8.29
CA PHE A 27 -4.64 -10.30 -7.90
C PHE A 27 -4.43 -10.56 -6.40
N GLU A 28 -3.22 -11.00 -6.06
CA GLU A 28 -2.75 -10.97 -4.69
C GLU A 28 -2.24 -9.56 -4.39
N VAL A 29 -3.01 -8.81 -3.60
CA VAL A 29 -2.76 -7.39 -3.33
C VAL A 29 -1.97 -7.22 -2.05
N PHE A 30 -0.80 -6.60 -2.15
CA PHE A 30 0.03 -6.20 -1.03
C PHE A 30 -0.10 -4.70 -0.78
N VAL A 31 -0.30 -4.33 0.49
CA VAL A 31 -0.48 -2.94 0.91
C VAL A 31 0.55 -2.61 1.98
N PRO A 32 1.41 -1.60 1.75
CA PRO A 32 2.34 -1.15 2.78
C PRO A 32 1.62 -0.66 4.04
N THR A 33 2.18 -0.89 5.23
CA THR A 33 1.59 -0.39 6.49
C THR A 33 1.36 1.12 6.49
N ALA A 34 2.28 1.90 5.90
CA ALA A 34 2.12 3.34 5.75
C ALA A 34 0.88 3.72 4.91
N VAL A 35 0.64 2.99 3.81
CA VAL A 35 -0.53 3.19 2.95
C VAL A 35 -1.82 2.89 3.72
N VAL A 36 -1.85 1.85 4.56
CA VAL A 36 -3.03 1.55 5.39
C VAL A 36 -3.40 2.73 6.29
N VAL A 37 -2.41 3.41 6.87
CA VAL A 37 -2.64 4.60 7.72
C VAL A 37 -3.27 5.74 6.91
N GLU A 38 -2.85 5.91 5.65
CA GLU A 38 -3.37 6.96 4.76
C GLU A 38 -4.79 6.71 4.28
N VAL A 39 -5.21 5.44 4.11
CA VAL A 39 -6.50 5.11 3.48
C VAL A 39 -7.54 4.51 4.41
N ALA A 40 -7.15 4.02 5.58
CA ALA A 40 -8.02 3.27 6.49
C ALA A 40 -7.80 3.64 7.97
N SER A 41 -7.54 4.92 8.27
CA SER A 41 -7.54 5.42 9.65
C SER A 41 -8.94 5.42 10.26
N GLU A 42 -9.06 5.38 11.60
CA GLU A 42 -10.36 5.35 12.28
C GLU A 42 -11.27 6.54 11.91
N ASP A 43 -10.68 7.72 11.73
CA ASP A 43 -11.43 8.92 11.32
C ASP A 43 -11.94 8.76 9.89
N LEU A 44 -11.08 8.29 8.98
CA LEU A 44 -11.47 8.06 7.58
C LEU A 44 -12.57 7.01 7.47
N ILE A 45 -12.48 5.90 8.22
CA ILE A 45 -13.49 4.84 8.21
C ILE A 45 -14.87 5.37 8.65
N LYS A 46 -14.91 6.29 9.61
CA LYS A 46 -16.17 6.89 10.10
C LYS A 46 -16.78 7.86 9.08
N ASN A 47 -15.94 8.55 8.33
CA ASN A 47 -16.36 9.67 7.47
C ASN A 47 -16.48 9.30 5.99
N HIS A 48 -15.83 8.22 5.53
CA HIS A 48 -15.70 7.86 4.12
C HIS A 48 -16.01 6.37 3.87
N PRO A 49 -17.00 6.04 3.03
CA PRO A 49 -17.40 4.66 2.77
C PRO A 49 -16.32 3.86 2.04
N ASP A 50 -15.49 4.50 1.21
CA ASP A 50 -14.34 3.87 0.56
C ASP A 50 -13.28 3.42 1.57
N ALA A 51 -13.00 4.22 2.60
CA ALA A 51 -12.09 3.84 3.67
C ALA A 51 -12.61 2.64 4.48
N ALA A 52 -13.92 2.62 4.76
CA ALA A 52 -14.57 1.48 5.43
C ALA A 52 -14.46 0.19 4.60
N LEU A 53 -14.70 0.26 3.28
CA LEU A 53 -14.54 -0.89 2.38
C LEU A 53 -13.10 -1.38 2.34
N ILE A 54 -12.12 -0.47 2.23
CA ILE A 54 -10.70 -0.83 2.23
C ILE A 54 -10.33 -1.53 3.54
N SER A 55 -10.75 -0.99 4.68
CA SER A 55 -10.53 -1.59 6.00
C SER A 55 -11.18 -2.98 6.12
N GLU A 56 -12.38 -3.14 5.59
CA GLU A 56 -13.10 -4.42 5.60
C GLU A 56 -12.33 -5.48 4.79
N LEU A 57 -11.88 -5.15 3.58
CA LEU A 57 -11.13 -6.07 2.72
C LEU A 57 -9.79 -6.48 3.32
N ILE A 58 -9.10 -5.57 4.02
CA ILE A 58 -7.92 -5.90 4.82
C ILE A 58 -8.27 -6.89 5.92
N SER A 59 -9.33 -6.61 6.71
CA SER A 59 -9.73 -7.45 7.84
C SER A 59 -10.14 -8.88 7.41
N LYS A 60 -10.69 -9.01 6.20
CA LYS A 60 -11.05 -10.30 5.58
C LYS A 60 -9.85 -11.04 4.98
N GLY A 61 -8.67 -10.43 4.96
CA GLY A 61 -7.48 -11.01 4.34
C GLY A 61 -7.49 -10.98 2.82
N ALA A 62 -8.38 -10.19 2.20
CA ALA A 62 -8.41 -10.01 0.74
C ALA A 62 -7.24 -9.14 0.25
N MET A 63 -6.64 -8.36 1.16
CA MET A 63 -5.39 -7.62 0.94
C MET A 63 -4.42 -7.93 2.07
N THR A 64 -3.17 -8.18 1.72
CA THR A 64 -2.11 -8.51 2.68
C THR A 64 -1.33 -7.25 3.04
N VAL A 65 -1.41 -6.86 4.31
CA VAL A 65 -0.61 -5.73 4.82
C VAL A 65 0.81 -6.19 5.04
N GLN A 66 1.77 -5.51 4.42
CA GLN A 66 3.19 -5.74 4.65
C GLN A 66 3.84 -4.48 5.22
N ASN A 67 4.73 -4.67 6.18
CA ASN A 67 5.67 -3.63 6.55
C ASN A 67 6.91 -3.82 5.67
N PRO A 68 7.18 -2.94 4.68
CA PRO A 68 8.46 -2.98 4.00
C PRO A 68 9.51 -2.72 5.08
N GLY A 69 10.26 -3.76 5.45
CA GLY A 69 11.25 -3.66 6.50
C GLY A 69 12.24 -2.53 6.22
N SER A 70 12.99 -2.12 7.24
CA SER A 70 14.17 -1.28 7.06
C SER A 70 15.32 -2.12 6.48
N ASP A 71 15.11 -2.83 5.37
CA ASP A 71 16.24 -3.31 4.60
C ASP A 71 17.05 -2.05 4.32
N GLU A 72 18.24 -2.00 4.93
CA GLU A 72 19.20 -0.93 4.73
C GLU A 72 19.22 -0.73 3.22
N PHE A 73 18.77 0.43 2.78
CA PHE A 73 18.97 0.85 1.41
C PHE A 73 20.47 0.69 1.24
N LEU A 74 20.92 -0.33 0.50
CA LEU A 74 22.33 -0.63 0.33
C LEU A 74 22.91 0.57 -0.41
N SER A 75 23.30 1.59 0.35
CA SER A 75 23.92 2.82 -0.10
C SER A 75 25.36 2.51 -0.42
N SER A 76 25.55 1.59 -1.36
CA SER A 76 26.85 1.30 -1.95
C SER A 76 26.79 1.42 -3.46
N GLN A 77 26.02 2.38 -3.97
CA GLN A 77 26.38 3.01 -5.23
C GLN A 77 27.20 4.26 -4.93
N SER A 78 28.45 4.06 -4.50
CA SER A 78 29.44 5.12 -4.50
C SER A 78 29.71 5.52 -5.95
N LEU A 79 29.53 6.80 -6.28
CA LEU A 79 29.93 7.40 -7.57
C LEU A 79 31.46 7.58 -7.69
N HIS A 80 32.25 6.78 -6.96
CA HIS A 80 33.71 6.87 -6.82
C HIS A 80 34.21 8.15 -6.11
N LYS A 81 35.53 8.24 -5.96
CA LYS A 81 36.38 9.16 -5.17
C LYS A 81 35.94 10.63 -4.97
N GLY A 82 35.08 11.19 -5.81
CA GLY A 82 34.76 12.62 -5.83
C GLY A 82 34.05 13.16 -4.58
N GLU A 83 33.32 12.33 -3.82
CA GLU A 83 32.56 12.79 -2.64
C GLU A 83 33.41 13.04 -1.38
N LYS A 84 34.62 12.47 -1.28
CA LYS A 84 35.49 12.65 -0.10
C LYS A 84 36.41 13.88 -0.20
N GLU A 85 36.44 14.53 -1.34
CA GLU A 85 37.37 15.63 -1.65
C GLU A 85 36.69 17.01 -1.76
N ALA A 86 35.39 17.11 -1.44
CA ALA A 86 34.60 18.35 -1.43
C ALA A 86 34.38 18.92 -0.02
#